data_AF-A0A357TIT8-F1
#
_entry.id   AF-A0A357TIT8-F1
#
_cell.length_a   1.000
_cell.length_b   1.000
_cell.length_c   1.000
_cell.angle_alpha   90.00
_cell.angle_beta   90.00
_cell.angle_gamma   90.00
#
_symmetry.space_group_name_H-M   'P 1'
#
loop_
_entity.id
_entity.type
_entity.pdbx_description
1 polymer ?
#
loop_
_entity_poly.entity_id
_entity_poly.type
_entity_poly.pdbx_seq_one_letter_code
_entity_poly.pdbx_strand_id
1 'polypeptide(L)'
;MLGEDCLDMTIQKMAAAVVTAVFALSGGSVMGADEAVHYKTDIDIAYRSGPGLTDYMRSRCKLDVYYPAGKKDFATVVWFHGGGLKNGNRFVPSALKEKGIAVVPVNY
;
A
#
# COMPACT_ATOMS: atom_id res chain seq x y z
N MET A 1 40.57 37.01 -58.65
CA MET A 1 39.22 36.69 -58.15
C MET A 1 39.19 35.22 -57.80
N LEU A 2 39.19 34.95 -56.49
CA LEU A 2 38.60 33.83 -55.74
C LEU A 2 38.59 32.39 -56.30
N GLY A 3 39.04 31.47 -55.44
CA GLY A 3 38.85 30.02 -55.47
C GLY A 3 40.15 29.31 -55.11
N GLU A 4 40.65 29.37 -53.86
CA GLU A 4 40.12 28.75 -52.64
C GLU A 4 39.51 27.36 -52.89
N ASP A 5 40.01 26.37 -52.13
CA ASP A 5 39.52 24.98 -52.00
C ASP A 5 40.24 23.88 -52.82
N CYS A 6 41.58 23.93 -52.82
CA CYS A 6 42.41 22.73 -52.89
C CYS A 6 42.93 22.39 -51.49
N LEU A 7 42.07 22.09 -50.51
CA LEU A 7 42.53 21.65 -49.18
C LEU A 7 41.48 20.91 -48.31
N ASP A 8 40.58 20.11 -48.89
CA ASP A 8 39.61 19.31 -48.12
C ASP A 8 40.06 17.85 -47.92
N MET A 9 41.32 17.64 -47.48
CA MET A 9 41.78 16.27 -47.13
C MET A 9 42.91 16.19 -46.10
N THR A 10 43.10 17.20 -45.24
CA THR A 10 44.25 17.23 -44.30
C THR A 10 43.95 17.59 -42.85
N ILE A 11 42.68 17.69 -42.42
CA ILE A 11 42.35 17.87 -40.98
C ILE A 11 41.85 16.54 -40.37
N GLN A 12 42.52 15.46 -40.79
CA GLN A 12 42.61 14.21 -40.05
C GLN A 12 43.81 14.37 -39.10
N LYS A 13 43.52 14.66 -37.81
CA LYS A 13 44.40 14.66 -36.62
C LYS A 13 44.51 16.03 -35.94
N MET A 14 44.29 16.01 -34.62
CA MET A 14 44.64 17.02 -33.61
C MET A 14 43.57 18.05 -33.22
N ALA A 15 42.54 17.57 -32.52
CA ALA A 15 41.96 18.29 -31.37
C ALA A 15 41.47 17.21 -30.39
N ALA A 16 42.37 16.71 -29.54
CA ALA A 16 42.49 17.20 -28.16
C ALA A 16 41.21 16.96 -27.33
N ALA A 17 41.21 15.80 -26.68
CA ALA A 17 40.68 15.55 -25.34
C ALA A 17 39.59 16.52 -24.83
N VAL A 18 38.32 16.17 -25.05
CA VAL A 18 37.19 16.71 -24.29
C VAL A 18 36.30 15.54 -23.88
N VAL A 19 36.43 15.19 -22.60
CA VAL A 19 35.37 14.69 -21.71
C VAL A 19 34.88 13.24 -21.95
N THR A 20 35.54 12.36 -21.20
CA THR A 20 34.97 11.28 -20.38
C THR A 20 33.45 11.09 -20.41
N ALA A 21 33.06 9.83 -20.64
CA ALA A 21 31.88 9.13 -20.10
C ALA A 21 30.47 9.63 -20.46
N VAL A 22 29.77 8.82 -21.26
CA VAL A 22 28.36 8.51 -20.97
C VAL A 22 28.20 6.99 -20.96
N PHE A 23 28.71 6.38 -19.90
CA PHE A 23 28.31 5.04 -19.47
C PHE A 23 26.99 5.18 -18.69
N ALA A 24 26.05 4.29 -18.97
CA ALA A 24 24.90 3.93 -18.14
C ALA A 24 23.86 5.03 -17.82
N LEU A 25 22.81 5.11 -18.65
CA LEU A 25 21.46 5.35 -18.12
C LEU A 25 20.85 3.99 -17.78
N SER A 26 21.39 3.36 -16.73
CA SER A 26 20.66 2.34 -15.99
C SER A 26 19.40 3.01 -15.46
N GLY A 27 18.24 2.65 -16.02
CA GLY A 27 16.95 2.91 -15.38
C GLY A 27 16.97 2.23 -14.03
N GLY A 28 17.31 3.01 -12.99
CA GLY A 28 17.17 2.56 -11.62
C GLY A 28 15.69 2.36 -11.35
N SER A 29 15.25 1.11 -11.28
CA SER A 29 14.05 0.79 -10.52
C SER A 29 14.30 1.31 -9.11
N VAL A 30 13.60 2.38 -8.72
CA VAL A 30 13.36 2.64 -7.30
C VAL A 30 12.62 1.42 -6.80
N MET A 31 13.38 0.47 -6.24
CA MET A 31 12.81 -0.53 -5.34
C MET A 31 12.30 0.29 -4.16
N GLY A 32 11.01 0.63 -4.19
CA GLY A 32 10.32 1.00 -2.97
C GLY A 32 10.56 -0.15 -2.01
N ALA A 33 11.35 0.09 -0.98
CA ALA A 33 11.38 -0.82 0.15
C ALA A 33 9.93 -0.95 0.59
N ASP A 34 9.38 -2.18 0.54
CA ASP A 34 8.09 -2.46 1.14
C ASP A 34 8.29 -2.25 2.64
N GLU A 35 8.03 -1.02 3.09
CA GLU A 35 7.99 -0.71 4.51
C GLU A 35 7.00 -1.70 5.12
N ALA A 36 7.47 -2.52 6.06
CA ALA A 36 6.65 -3.53 6.69
C ALA A 36 5.35 -2.88 7.18
N VAL A 37 4.24 -3.24 6.55
CA VAL A 37 2.95 -2.63 6.86
C VAL A 37 2.53 -3.09 8.23
N HIS A 38 2.70 -2.21 9.22
CA HIS A 38 2.21 -2.47 10.57
C HIS A 38 0.68 -2.44 10.59
N TYR A 39 0.07 -3.37 11.32
CA TYR A 39 -1.38 -3.39 11.53
C TYR A 39 -1.73 -3.03 12.97
N LYS A 40 -2.89 -2.39 13.12
CA LYS A 40 -3.51 -2.13 14.42
C LYS A 40 -4.87 -2.79 14.49
N THR A 41 -5.31 -3.04 15.72
CA THR A 41 -6.67 -3.53 15.99
C THR A 41 -7.29 -2.66 17.08
N ASP A 42 -8.39 -2.00 16.75
CA ASP A 42 -9.25 -1.38 17.73
C ASP A 42 -10.37 -2.37 18.08
N ILE A 43 -10.60 -2.63 19.37
CA ILE A 43 -11.49 -3.70 19.83
C ILE A 43 -12.70 -3.16 20.59
N ASP A 44 -13.77 -3.96 20.61
CA ASP A 44 -14.99 -3.77 21.41
C ASP A 44 -15.77 -2.46 21.14
N ILE A 45 -15.78 -2.03 19.88
CA ILE A 45 -16.48 -0.82 19.45
C ILE A 45 -17.97 -1.12 19.34
N ALA A 46 -18.79 -0.34 20.05
CA ALA A 46 -20.25 -0.43 19.90
C ALA A 46 -20.71 0.25 18.61
N TYR A 47 -21.49 -0.45 17.80
CA TYR A 47 -22.06 0.09 16.55
C TYR A 47 -23.54 0.48 16.66
N ARG A 48 -24.16 0.25 17.82
CA ARG A 48 -25.49 0.77 18.15
C ARG A 48 -25.43 1.61 19.42
N SER A 49 -26.21 2.67 19.44
CA SER A 49 -26.36 3.59 20.57
C SER A 49 -27.82 4.06 20.68
N GLY A 50 -28.15 4.72 21.79
CA GLY A 50 -29.48 5.29 22.03
C GLY A 50 -30.37 4.50 23.01
N PRO A 51 -31.57 5.03 23.30
CA PRO A 51 -32.51 4.39 24.22
C PRO A 51 -33.08 3.08 23.63
N GLY A 52 -33.53 2.16 24.49
CA GLY A 52 -34.20 0.93 24.08
C GLY A 52 -33.30 -0.24 23.70
N LEU A 53 -31.98 -0.11 23.84
CA LEU A 53 -31.06 -1.26 23.74
C LEU A 53 -31.32 -2.25 24.87
N THR A 54 -31.39 -3.54 24.56
CA THR A 54 -31.36 -4.61 25.57
C THR A 54 -29.92 -4.91 25.99
N ASP A 55 -29.72 -5.64 27.09
CA ASP A 55 -28.38 -6.08 27.51
C ASP A 55 -27.73 -7.00 26.47
N TYR A 56 -28.53 -7.81 25.81
CA TYR A 56 -28.07 -8.64 24.69
C TYR A 56 -27.55 -7.76 23.55
N MET A 57 -28.29 -6.72 23.16
CA MET A 57 -27.82 -5.79 22.12
C MET A 57 -26.56 -5.03 22.56
N ARG A 58 -26.46 -4.60 23.83
CA ARG A 58 -25.24 -3.95 24.34
C ARG A 58 -24.01 -4.85 24.28
N SER A 59 -24.19 -6.13 24.59
CA SER A 59 -23.08 -7.10 24.60
C SER A 59 -22.71 -7.62 23.21
N ARG A 60 -23.68 -7.74 22.29
CA ARG A 60 -23.48 -8.32 20.96
C ARG A 60 -23.33 -7.31 19.84
N CYS A 61 -23.85 -6.08 19.94
CA CYS A 61 -23.67 -5.06 18.91
C CYS A 61 -22.29 -4.39 18.99
N LYS A 62 -21.27 -5.23 18.85
CA LYS A 62 -19.84 -4.92 18.99
C LYS A 62 -19.08 -5.37 17.74
N LEU A 63 -18.07 -4.60 17.37
CA LEU A 63 -17.12 -4.93 16.30
C LEU A 63 -15.70 -4.62 16.74
N ASP A 64 -14.75 -5.21 16.04
CA ASP A 64 -13.35 -4.79 16.08
C ASP A 64 -12.97 -4.25 14.69
N VAL A 65 -11.88 -3.49 14.59
CA VAL A 65 -11.35 -2.97 13.32
C VAL A 65 -9.88 -3.30 13.25
N TYR A 66 -9.51 -4.24 12.38
CA TYR A 66 -8.12 -4.56 12.04
C TYR A 66 -7.73 -3.85 10.74
N TYR A 67 -6.69 -3.03 10.73
CA TYR A 67 -6.39 -2.14 9.61
C TYR A 67 -4.89 -1.83 9.47
N PRO A 68 -4.40 -1.50 8.26
CA PRO A 68 -3.02 -1.10 8.05
C PRO A 68 -2.77 0.29 8.64
N ALA A 69 -1.86 0.39 9.60
CA ALA A 69 -1.49 1.63 10.26
C ALA A 69 -0.78 2.58 9.27
N GLY A 70 -1.09 3.88 9.36
CA GLY A 70 -0.44 4.91 8.54
C GLY A 70 -0.87 4.93 7.07
N LYS A 71 -1.69 3.97 6.61
CA LYS A 71 -2.28 3.95 5.27
C LYS A 71 -3.68 4.54 5.27
N LYS A 72 -4.06 5.17 4.16
CA LYS A 72 -5.42 5.64 3.86
C LYS A 72 -5.93 4.91 2.61
N ASP A 73 -7.22 5.07 2.31
CA ASP A 73 -7.84 4.61 1.06
C ASP A 73 -7.69 3.11 0.76
N PHE A 74 -7.74 2.27 1.79
CA PHE A 74 -7.74 0.82 1.66
C PHE A 74 -9.16 0.25 1.54
N ALA A 75 -9.30 -0.88 0.84
CA ALA A 75 -10.54 -1.63 0.84
C ALA A 75 -10.84 -2.18 2.24
N THR A 76 -12.13 -2.29 2.58
CA THR A 76 -12.59 -2.80 3.88
C THR A 76 -13.53 -3.98 3.68
N VAL A 77 -13.26 -5.07 4.38
CA VAL A 77 -14.09 -6.27 4.39
C VAL A 77 -14.78 -6.39 5.74
N VAL A 78 -16.12 -6.45 5.73
CA VAL A 78 -16.89 -6.77 6.95
C VAL A 78 -17.04 -8.28 7.05
N TRP A 79 -16.62 -8.86 8.17
CA TRP A 79 -16.56 -10.31 8.37
C TRP A 79 -17.60 -10.77 9.40
N PHE A 80 -18.47 -11.68 8.97
CA PHE A 80 -19.46 -12.33 9.83
C PHE A 80 -19.02 -13.74 10.17
N HIS A 81 -18.96 -14.05 11.46
CA HIS A 81 -18.61 -15.40 11.91
C HIS A 81 -19.78 -16.38 11.68
N GLY A 82 -19.44 -17.65 11.44
CA GLY A 82 -20.42 -18.75 11.45
C GLY A 82 -20.99 -19.01 12.86
N GLY A 83 -21.93 -19.95 12.96
CA GLY A 83 -22.59 -20.28 14.25
C GLY A 83 -24.10 -20.07 14.27
N GLY A 84 -24.73 -19.93 13.09
CA GLY A 84 -26.18 -20.02 12.92
C GLY A 84 -26.97 -18.95 13.66
N LEU A 85 -26.45 -17.72 13.73
CA LEU A 85 -27.05 -16.58 14.44
C LEU A 85 -27.13 -16.71 15.96
N LYS A 86 -26.60 -17.80 16.53
CA LYS A 86 -26.74 -18.12 17.95
C LYS A 86 -25.41 -18.13 18.69
N ASN A 87 -24.35 -18.52 18.00
CA ASN A 87 -23.04 -18.77 18.60
C ASN A 87 -21.93 -18.11 17.79
N GLY A 88 -20.77 -17.97 18.43
CA GLY A 88 -19.56 -17.44 17.83
C GLY A 88 -19.21 -16.03 18.34
N ASN A 89 -18.02 -15.61 17.96
CA ASN A 89 -17.48 -14.32 18.34
C ASN A 89 -16.68 -13.75 17.17
N ARG A 90 -16.57 -12.43 17.13
CA ARG A 90 -15.72 -11.69 16.21
C ARG A 90 -14.25 -12.16 16.29
N PHE A 91 -13.64 -12.40 15.13
CA PHE A 91 -12.22 -12.67 14.97
C PHE A 91 -11.80 -12.31 13.54
N VAL A 92 -10.51 -12.01 13.35
CA VAL A 92 -9.95 -11.77 12.01
C VAL A 92 -9.40 -13.08 11.44
N PRO A 93 -9.95 -13.61 10.32
CA PRO A 93 -9.42 -14.81 9.68
C PRO A 93 -7.98 -14.61 9.24
N SER A 94 -7.12 -15.60 9.46
CA SER A 94 -5.69 -15.53 9.09
C SER A 94 -5.48 -15.25 7.60
N ALA A 95 -6.36 -15.78 6.74
CA ALA A 95 -6.31 -15.58 5.30
C ALA A 95 -6.49 -14.10 4.87
N LEU A 96 -7.14 -13.28 5.70
CA LEU A 96 -7.40 -11.86 5.43
C LEU A 96 -6.40 -10.93 6.13
N LYS A 97 -5.50 -11.45 6.98
CA LYS A 97 -4.47 -10.64 7.63
C LYS A 97 -3.40 -10.22 6.62
N GLU A 98 -2.85 -9.02 6.83
CA GLU A 98 -1.70 -8.52 6.08
C GLU A 98 -1.91 -8.44 4.56
N LYS A 99 -3.15 -8.23 4.09
CA LYS A 99 -3.51 -8.15 2.65
C LYS A 99 -3.67 -6.74 2.10
N GLY A 100 -3.27 -5.72 2.84
CA GLY A 100 -3.43 -4.31 2.46
C GLY A 100 -4.88 -3.81 2.56
N ILE A 101 -5.73 -4.55 3.28
CA ILE A 101 -7.14 -4.23 3.51
C ILE A 101 -7.41 -4.09 5.00
N ALA A 102 -8.48 -3.38 5.36
CA ALA A 102 -9.07 -3.50 6.69
C ALA A 102 -10.05 -4.66 6.75
N VAL A 103 -10.14 -5.28 7.92
CA VAL A 103 -11.10 -6.34 8.23
C VAL A 103 -11.86 -5.94 9.49
N VAL A 104 -13.18 -5.88 9.38
CA VAL A 104 -14.09 -5.50 10.46
C VAL A 104 -14.90 -6.73 10.86
N PRO A 105 -14.42 -7.55 11.81
CA PRO A 105 -15.20 -8.65 12.32
C PRO A 105 -16.30 -8.14 13.26
N VAL A 106 -17.53 -8.61 13.05
CA VAL A 106 -18.71 -8.13 13.78
C VAL A 106 -19.34 -9.25 14.59
N ASN A 107 -19.86 -8.88 15.76
CA ASN A 107 -20.87 -9.67 16.45
C ASN A 107 -22.27 -9.19 16.03
N TYR A 108 -23.18 -10.14 16.11
CA TYR A 108 -24.62 -9.97 15.95
C TYR A 108 -25.35 -10.64 17.12
#